data_AF-A0A967WE61-F1
#
_entry.id   AF-A0A967WE61-F1
#
_cell.length_a   1.000
_cell.length_b   1.000
_cell.length_c   1.000
_cell.angle_alpha   90.00
_cell.angle_beta   90.00
_cell.angle_gamma   90.00
#
_symmetry.space_group_name_H-M   'P 1'
#
loop_
_entity.id
_entity.type
_entity.pdbx_description
1 polymer ?
#
loop_
_entity_poly.entity_id
_entity_poly.type
_entity_poly.pdbx_seq_one_letter_code
_entity_poly.pdbx_strand_id
1 'polypeptide(L)' 'IPALIEPMLDKYNVRYITVGPLERAYYLSIGLDKFEQMAVDGSLRTVFQNEGVTIYEVVP' A
#
# COMPACT_ATOMS: atom_id res chain seq x y z
N ILE A 1 12.87 -2.57 6.28
CA ILE A 1 11.51 -3.14 6.19
C ILE A 1 10.97 -3.23 4.75
N PRO A 2 11.28 -2.32 3.79
CA PRO A 2 10.73 -2.39 2.41
C PRO A 2 11.02 -3.72 1.68
N ALA A 3 12.25 -4.23 1.78
CA ALA A 3 12.71 -5.42 1.05
C ALA A 3 11.97 -6.74 1.37
N LEU A 4 11.12 -6.79 2.40
CA LEU A 4 10.36 -8.00 2.75
C LEU A 4 8.95 -8.02 2.11
N ILE A 5 8.48 -6.90 1.56
CA ILE A 5 7.09 -6.75 1.12
C ILE A 5 6.91 -7.24 -0.31
N GLU A 6 7.81 -6.89 -1.23
CA GLU A 6 7.74 -7.29 -2.64
C GLU A 6 7.62 -8.81 -2.84
N PRO A 7 8.41 -9.67 -2.15
CA PRO A 7 8.27 -11.12 -2.28
C PRO A 7 6.93 -11.64 -1.76
N MET A 8 6.32 -10.97 -0.78
CA MET A 8 4.97 -11.31 -0.32
C MET A 8 3.91 -10.88 -1.34
N LEU A 9 4.01 -9.68 -1.89
CA LEU A 9 3.06 -9.19 -2.88
C LEU A 9 3.05 -10.11 -4.11
N ASP A 10 4.23 -10.53 -4.57
CA ASP A 10 4.39 -11.48 -5.67
C ASP A 10 3.81 -12.87 -5.31
N LYS A 11 4.21 -13.43 -4.17
CA LYS A 11 3.73 -14.75 -3.72
C LYS A 11 2.20 -14.85 -3.65
N TYR A 12 1.53 -13.78 -3.24
CA TYR A 12 0.07 -13.73 -3.12
C TYR A 12 -0.61 -13.12 -4.35
N ASN A 13 0.16 -12.76 -5.39
CA ASN A 13 -0.33 -12.11 -6.60
C ASN A 13 -1.24 -10.90 -6.30
N VAL A 14 -0.79 -10.08 -5.35
CA VAL A 14 -1.52 -8.90 -4.89
C VAL A 14 -1.54 -7.88 -6.02
N ARG A 15 -2.73 -7.51 -6.49
CA ARG A 15 -2.90 -6.47 -7.52
C ARG A 15 -3.28 -5.12 -6.95
N TYR A 16 -4.06 -5.11 -5.87
CA TYR A 16 -4.55 -3.89 -5.24
C TYR A 16 -4.37 -3.93 -3.73
N ILE A 17 -4.05 -2.78 -3.16
CA ILE A 17 -3.92 -2.55 -1.72
C ILE A 17 -4.85 -1.40 -1.36
N THR A 18 -5.76 -1.63 -0.42
CA THR A 18 -6.72 -0.62 0.06
C THR A 18 -6.35 -0.21 1.48
N VAL A 19 -6.25 1.10 1.72
CA VAL A 19 -6.05 1.69 3.04
C VAL A 19 -7.20 2.62 3.33
N GLY A 20 -8.11 2.22 4.21
CA GLY A 20 -9.30 2.95 4.59
C GLY A 20 -9.33 3.34 6.07
N PRO A 21 -10.50 3.81 6.56
CA PRO A 21 -10.66 4.26 7.94
C PRO A 21 -10.43 3.14 8.97
N LEU A 22 -10.79 1.90 8.63
CA LEU A 22 -10.58 0.75 9.50
C LEU A 22 -9.07 0.52 9.70
N GLU A 23 -8.31 0.42 8.61
CA GLU A 23 -6.88 0.18 8.67
C GLU A 23 -6.16 1.30 9.45
N ARG A 24 -6.57 2.56 9.25
CA ARG A 24 -6.02 3.73 9.98
C ARG A 24 -6.36 3.74 11.47
N ALA A 25 -7.48 3.15 11.88
CA ALA A 25 -7.88 3.07 13.28
C ALA A 25 -7.12 1.97 14.05
N TYR A 26 -6.70 0.91 13.36
CA TYR A 26 -6.13 -0.29 14.00
C TYR A 26 -4.63 -0.47 13.78
N TYR A 27 -4.05 0.11 12.73
CA TYR A 27 -2.62 -0.01 12.43
C TYR A 27 -1.83 1.23 12.82
N LEU A 28 -0.60 1.02 13.25
CA LEU A 28 0.35 2.10 13.49
C LEU A 28 0.68 2.82 12.18
N SER A 29 0.82 4.15 12.23
CA SER A 29 1.13 4.99 11.06
C SER A 29 2.35 4.48 10.28
N ILE A 30 3.42 4.06 10.97
CA ILE A 30 4.61 3.50 10.34
C ILE A 30 4.35 2.28 9.45
N GLY A 31 3.29 1.51 9.74
CA GLY A 31 2.87 0.37 8.93
C GLY A 31 2.11 0.76 7.66
N LEU A 32 1.54 1.97 7.63
CA LEU A 32 0.76 2.52 6.53
C LEU A 32 1.60 3.47 5.65
N ASP A 33 2.46 4.28 6.27
CA ASP A 33 3.32 5.27 5.60
C ASP A 33 4.25 4.64 4.55
N LYS A 34 4.60 3.36 4.74
CA LYS A 34 5.39 2.59 3.77
C LYS A 34 4.72 2.51 2.39
N PHE A 35 3.39 2.50 2.30
CA PHE A 35 2.70 2.41 1.02
C PHE A 35 2.79 3.73 0.25
N GLU A 36 2.79 4.85 0.97
CA GLU A 36 3.07 6.16 0.38
C GLU A 36 4.52 6.22 -0.13
N GLN A 37 5.48 5.73 0.66
CA GLN A 37 6.88 5.62 0.22
C GLN A 37 7.03 4.75 -1.03
N MET A 38 6.41 3.57 -1.05
CA MET A 38 6.42 2.68 -2.23
C MET A 38 5.75 3.31 -3.46
N ALA A 39 4.77 4.20 -3.27
CA ALA A 39 4.17 4.94 -4.36
C ALA A 39 5.10 6.03 -4.91
N VAL A 40 5.85 6.71 -4.03
CA VAL A 40 6.90 7.67 -4.44
C VAL A 40 8.04 6.94 -5.18
N ASP A 41 8.42 5.77 -4.70
CA ASP A 41 9.49 4.94 -5.28
C ASP A 41 9.07 4.23 -6.58
N GLY A 42 7.79 4.28 -6.94
CA GLY A 42 7.25 3.76 -8.20
C GLY A 42 6.83 2.29 -8.19
N SER A 43 7.01 1.57 -7.08
CA SER A 43 6.56 0.18 -6.92
C SER A 43 5.04 0.06 -6.75
N LEU A 44 4.38 1.15 -6.33
CA LEU A 44 2.93 1.27 -6.28
C LEU A 44 2.45 2.46 -7.09
N ARG A 45 1.21 2.38 -7.58
CA ARG A 45 0.51 3.49 -8.22
C ARG A 45 -0.79 3.77 -7.48
N THR A 46 -1.00 5.00 -7.03
CA THR A 46 -2.31 5.41 -6.52
C THR A 46 -3.31 5.45 -7.66
N VAL A 47 -4.31 4.58 -7.63
CA VAL A 47 -5.36 4.47 -8.65
C VAL A 47 -6.69 5.07 -8.20
N PHE A 48 -6.86 5.25 -6.90
CA PHE A 48 -8.01 5.92 -6.33
C PHE A 48 -7.64 6.57 -5.00
N GLN A 49 -8.14 7.78 -4.77
CA GLN A 49 -8.00 8.46 -3.49
C GLN A 49 -9.20 9.35 -3.23
N ASN A 50 -9.73 9.26 -2.02
CA ASN A 50 -10.68 10.24 -1.47
C ASN A 50 -10.32 10.54 0.00
N GLU A 51 -11.18 11.29 0.70
CA GLU A 51 -10.94 11.70 2.09
C GLU A 51 -10.74 10.55 3.08
N GLY A 52 -11.29 9.36 2.80
CA GLY A 52 -11.25 8.22 3.72
C GLY A 52 -10.41 7.03 3.27
N VAL A 53 -10.20 6.88 1.96
CA VAL A 53 -9.63 5.66 1.35
C VAL A 53 -8.60 6.02 0.30
N THR A 54 -7.52 5.25 0.30
CA THR A 54 -6.52 5.22 -0.77
C THR A 54 -6.39 3.80 -1.30
N ILE A 55 -6.40 3.64 -2.63
CA ILE A 55 -6.18 2.36 -3.30
C ILE A 55 -4.93 2.48 -4.16
N TYR A 56 -4.00 1.55 -3.92
CA TYR A 56 -2.77 1.39 -4.68
C TYR A 56 -2.88 0.16 -5.58
N GLU A 57 -2.37 0.27 -6.79
CA GLU A 57 -2.10 -0.85 -7.68
C GLU A 57 -0.62 -1.21 -7.61
N VAL A 58 -0.31 -2.50 -7.60
CA VAL A 58 1.07 -2.98 -7.65
C VAL A 58 1.60 -2.83 -9.07
N VAL A 59 2.74 -2.13 -9.22
CA VAL A 59 3.40 -1.95 -10.51
C VAL A 59 4.48 -3.04 -10.64
N PRO A 60 4.39 -3.91 -11.67
CA PRO A 60 5.40 -4.94 -11.93
C PRO A 60 6.70 -4.37 -12.52
#